data_AF-A0A7C4N8E3-F1
#
_entry.id   AF-A0A7C4N8E3-F1
#
_cell.length_a   1.000
_cell.length_b   1.000
_cell.length_c   1.000
_cell.angle_alpha   90.00
_cell.angle_beta   90.00
_cell.angle_gamma   90.00
#
_symmetry.space_group_name_H-M   'P 1'
#
loop_
_entity.id
_entity.type
_entity.pdbx_description
1 polymer ?
#
loop_
_entity_poly.entity_id
_entity_poly.type
_entity_poly.pdbx_seq_one_letter_code
_entity_poly.pdbx_strand_id
1 'polypeptide(L)'
;GLAGLFGILFVKGSLRINLRRFFAVTGLVLLVLVARLVAGSLHEFFEVGLVPSTPALLTVVGFIVKGSTSTFILIALIALPVLVMLPELRLRPEVLAARPDESGAERRKRVAGVYRTRNWQTALMSVTLATVLALGGLTYATGQAQYRPEPQAVTSHAGMVHVSTEALQTNQLNLYTYAGKNVDVSFMMIKREEDDFAVALNVCGICPARGYHQEGNVLVCDNCNAPINLETVGMPGGCNPVPLAASLINGEIQIAVDDLDAAQNRFAAR
;
A
#
# COMPACT_ATOMS: atom_id res chain seq x y z
N GLY A 1 -3.18 -12.01 23.37
CA GLY A 1 -2.01 -12.89 23.58
C GLY A 1 -0.70 -12.19 23.27
N LEU A 2 -0.37 -12.00 21.98
CA LEU A 2 0.93 -11.48 21.53
C LEU A 2 1.21 -10.02 21.93
N ALA A 3 0.22 -9.13 21.85
CA ALA A 3 0.39 -7.73 22.27
C ALA A 3 0.73 -7.60 23.78
N GLY A 4 0.10 -8.42 24.63
CA GLY A 4 0.40 -8.47 26.05
C GLY A 4 1.80 -9.02 26.35
N LEU A 5 2.22 -10.06 25.62
CA LEU A 5 3.58 -10.58 25.70
C LEU A 5 4.61 -9.51 25.28
N PHE A 6 4.38 -8.82 24.16
CA PHE A 6 5.22 -7.72 23.71
C PHE A 6 5.31 -6.61 24.76
N GLY A 7 4.20 -6.20 25.37
CA GLY A 7 4.19 -5.20 26.44
C GLY A 7 5.03 -5.60 27.66
N ILE A 8 4.92 -6.86 28.12
CA ILE A 8 5.72 -7.36 29.25
C ILE A 8 7.21 -7.42 28.88
N LEU A 9 7.53 -7.91 27.68
CA LEU A 9 8.91 -7.97 27.15
C LEU A 9 9.50 -6.56 27.02
N PHE A 10 8.72 -5.63 26.52
CA PHE A 10 9.10 -4.23 26.34
C PHE A 10 9.37 -3.58 27.69
N VAL A 11 8.47 -3.68 28.67
CA VAL A 11 8.67 -3.09 30.00
C VAL A 11 9.90 -3.69 30.69
N LYS A 12 10.06 -5.03 30.69
CA LYS A 12 11.21 -5.67 31.34
C LYS A 12 12.54 -5.45 30.60
N GLY A 13 12.50 -5.34 29.28
CA GLY A 13 13.66 -5.07 28.43
C GLY A 13 14.07 -3.59 28.38
N SER A 14 13.17 -2.66 28.72
CA SER A 14 13.37 -1.21 28.57
C SER A 14 13.92 -0.48 29.80
N LEU A 15 14.05 -1.16 30.94
CA LEU A 15 14.42 -0.55 32.22
C LEU A 15 15.81 0.13 32.26
N ARG A 16 16.61 0.06 31.20
CA ARG A 16 17.94 0.70 31.09
C ARG A 16 18.20 1.44 29.78
N ILE A 17 17.16 1.77 29.03
CA ILE A 17 17.31 2.44 27.73
C ILE A 17 17.67 3.91 27.90
N ASN A 18 18.48 4.43 26.97
CA ASN A 18 18.61 5.86 26.78
C ASN A 18 17.26 6.47 26.32
N LEU A 19 16.49 6.98 27.30
CA LEU A 19 15.16 7.56 27.06
C LEU A 19 15.19 8.66 26.00
N ARG A 20 16.24 9.48 25.94
CA ARG A 20 16.35 10.56 24.93
C ARG A 20 16.37 10.01 23.51
N ARG A 21 17.18 8.98 23.24
CA ARG A 21 17.24 8.35 21.90
C ARG A 21 15.94 7.62 21.57
N PHE A 22 15.39 6.90 22.55
CA PHE A 22 14.14 6.19 22.39
C PHE A 22 13.00 7.16 22.03
N PHE A 23 12.78 8.21 22.83
CA PHE A 23 11.73 9.21 22.58
C PHE A 23 11.97 10.02 21.30
N ALA A 24 13.22 10.31 20.93
CA ALA A 24 13.50 10.97 19.66
C ALA A 24 13.09 10.11 18.46
N VAL A 25 13.38 8.81 18.49
CA VAL A 25 13.03 7.89 17.39
C VAL A 25 11.54 7.59 17.37
N THR A 26 10.91 7.29 18.51
CA THR A 26 9.46 7.09 18.55
C THR A 26 8.71 8.37 18.17
N GLY A 27 9.17 9.54 18.61
CA GLY A 27 8.61 10.83 18.23
C GLY A 27 8.69 11.09 16.73
N LEU A 28 9.83 10.79 16.10
CA LEU A 28 9.98 10.88 14.64
C LEU A 28 8.99 9.96 13.92
N VAL A 29 8.86 8.71 14.35
CA VAL A 29 7.94 7.77 13.68
C VAL A 29 6.48 8.18 13.90
N LEU A 30 6.13 8.69 15.08
CA LEU A 30 4.79 9.24 15.32
C LEU A 30 4.50 10.44 14.41
N LEU A 31 5.48 11.30 14.14
CA LEU A 31 5.33 12.41 13.21
C LEU A 31 5.08 11.91 11.78
N VAL A 32 5.78 10.85 11.36
CA VAL A 32 5.51 10.18 10.07
C VAL A 32 4.08 9.61 10.02
N LEU A 33 3.60 9.01 11.12
CA LEU A 33 2.22 8.51 11.21
C LEU A 33 1.20 9.66 11.10
N VAL A 34 1.44 10.79 11.77
CA VAL A 34 0.60 11.98 11.66
C VAL A 34 0.59 12.50 10.22
N ALA A 35 1.75 12.62 9.58
CA ALA A 35 1.83 13.03 8.18
C ALA A 35 1.03 12.11 7.25
N ARG A 36 1.07 10.79 7.50
CA ARG A 36 0.26 9.81 6.77
C ARG A 36 -1.24 10.05 6.98
N LEU A 37 -1.69 10.25 8.22
CA LEU A 37 -3.11 10.52 8.51
C LEU A 37 -3.58 11.80 7.82
N VAL A 38 -2.76 12.86 7.86
CA VAL A 38 -3.04 14.11 7.15
C VAL A 38 -3.12 13.89 5.63
N ALA A 39 -2.20 13.13 5.05
CA ALA A 39 -2.25 12.80 3.62
C ALA A 39 -3.52 12.01 3.27
N GLY A 40 -3.95 11.08 4.14
CA GLY A 40 -5.22 10.37 4.01
C GLY A 40 -6.41 11.32 4.03
N SER A 41 -6.48 12.23 5.00
CA SER A 41 -7.56 13.24 5.04
C SER A 41 -7.56 14.14 3.80
N LEU A 42 -6.39 14.57 3.33
CA LEU A 42 -6.28 15.35 2.09
C LEU A 42 -6.79 14.56 0.88
N HIS A 43 -6.49 13.27 0.80
CA HIS A 43 -6.99 12.39 -0.25
C HIS A 43 -8.53 12.39 -0.30
N GLU A 44 -9.19 12.21 0.83
CA GLU A 44 -10.66 12.25 0.93
C GLU A 44 -11.22 13.62 0.51
N PHE A 45 -10.56 14.71 0.90
CA PHE A 45 -10.99 16.06 0.50
C PHE A 45 -10.83 16.32 -1.00
N PHE A 46 -9.80 15.76 -1.65
CA PHE A 46 -9.65 15.82 -3.10
C PHE A 46 -10.72 15.02 -3.82
N GLU A 47 -11.12 13.87 -3.26
CA GLU A 47 -12.16 13.03 -3.83
C GLU A 47 -13.54 13.71 -3.82
N VAL A 48 -13.88 14.39 -2.73
CA VAL A 48 -15.14 15.14 -2.60
C VAL A 48 -15.09 16.49 -3.35
N GLY A 49 -13.92 16.90 -3.85
CA GLY A 49 -13.74 18.17 -4.57
C GLY A 49 -13.75 19.41 -3.67
N LEU A 50 -13.52 19.25 -2.36
CA LEU A 50 -13.47 20.37 -1.41
C LEU A 50 -12.17 21.19 -1.56
N VAL A 51 -11.07 20.53 -1.95
CA VAL A 51 -9.76 21.16 -2.14
C VAL A 51 -9.30 20.89 -3.58
N PRO A 52 -8.74 21.89 -4.29
CA PRO A 52 -8.17 21.65 -5.61
C PRO A 52 -6.97 20.71 -5.52
N SER A 53 -6.90 19.76 -6.45
CA SER A 53 -5.79 18.81 -6.54
C SER A 53 -4.97 19.05 -7.81
N THR A 54 -3.71 18.61 -7.78
CA THR A 54 -2.84 18.55 -8.97
C THR A 54 -2.33 17.11 -9.13
N PRO A 55 -1.99 16.67 -10.36
CA PRO A 55 -1.45 15.33 -10.59
C PRO A 55 -0.19 15.02 -9.76
N ALA A 56 0.70 16.01 -9.61
CA ALA A 56 1.89 15.92 -8.78
C ALA A 56 1.52 15.69 -7.29
N LEU A 57 0.56 16.46 -6.76
CA LEU A 57 0.10 16.32 -5.38
C LEU A 57 -0.52 14.94 -5.13
N LEU A 58 -1.36 14.46 -6.05
CA LEU A 58 -2.00 13.14 -5.94
C LEU A 58 -1.04 11.96 -6.11
N THR A 59 0.08 12.17 -6.81
CA THR A 59 1.17 11.18 -6.86
C THR A 59 1.83 11.05 -5.49
N VAL A 60 2.14 12.18 -4.84
CA VAL A 60 2.78 12.20 -3.51
C VAL A 60 1.81 11.66 -2.45
N VAL A 61 0.58 12.16 -2.43
CA VAL A 61 -0.45 11.71 -1.48
C VAL A 61 -0.74 10.23 -1.70
N GLY A 62 -0.94 9.80 -2.95
CA GLY A 62 -1.12 8.40 -3.32
C GLY A 62 -0.01 7.50 -2.78
N PHE A 63 1.25 7.90 -2.95
CA PHE A 63 2.39 7.17 -2.41
C PHE A 63 2.35 7.04 -0.88
N ILE A 64 1.97 8.11 -0.16
CA ILE A 64 1.92 8.12 1.31
C ILE A 64 0.78 7.25 1.84
N VAL A 65 -0.40 7.30 1.20
CA VAL A 65 -1.60 6.59 1.66
C VAL A 65 -1.64 5.14 1.21
N LYS A 66 -0.80 4.76 0.23
CA LYS A 66 -0.67 3.39 -0.29
C LYS A 66 -0.54 2.35 0.81
N GLY A 67 -1.22 1.21 0.66
CA GLY A 67 -1.25 0.14 1.66
C GLY A 67 0.15 -0.37 2.02
N SER A 68 1.02 -0.54 1.01
CA SER A 68 2.41 -0.95 1.22
C SER A 68 3.22 0.07 2.03
N THR A 69 3.10 1.37 1.72
CA THR A 69 3.73 2.46 2.49
C THR A 69 3.23 2.48 3.94
N SER A 70 1.93 2.30 4.16
CA SER A 70 1.36 2.14 5.50
C SER A 70 2.01 0.99 6.26
N THR A 71 2.16 -0.18 5.64
CA THR A 71 2.81 -1.33 6.29
C THR A 71 4.28 -1.03 6.62
N PHE A 72 5.02 -0.36 5.73
CA PHE A 72 6.40 0.07 6.02
C PHE A 72 6.48 1.03 7.20
N ILE A 73 5.55 1.99 7.33
CA ILE A 73 5.47 2.90 8.47
C ILE A 73 5.20 2.11 9.77
N LEU A 74 4.28 1.14 9.74
CA LEU A 74 3.99 0.27 10.91
C LEU A 74 5.20 -0.59 11.28
N ILE A 75 5.90 -1.17 10.30
CA ILE A 75 7.15 -1.91 10.52
C ILE A 75 8.19 -0.99 11.15
N ALA A 76 8.37 0.23 10.65
CA ALA A 76 9.31 1.20 11.21
C ALA A 76 8.96 1.59 12.66
N LEU A 77 7.66 1.75 12.97
CA LEU A 77 7.17 2.05 14.32
C LEU A 77 7.51 0.96 15.34
N ILE A 78 7.48 -0.30 14.91
CA ILE A 78 7.78 -1.44 15.76
C ILE A 78 9.30 -1.71 15.82
N ALA A 79 9.98 -1.62 14.68
CA ALA A 79 11.38 -2.03 14.53
C ALA A 79 12.38 -0.96 15.01
N LEU A 80 12.21 0.31 14.62
CA LEU A 80 13.22 1.34 14.89
C LEU A 80 13.50 1.56 16.38
N PRO A 81 12.49 1.61 17.28
CA PRO A 81 12.75 1.79 18.71
C PRO A 81 13.54 0.62 19.31
N VAL A 82 13.36 -0.60 18.79
CA VAL A 82 14.07 -1.81 19.22
C VAL A 82 15.47 -1.85 18.62
N LEU A 83 15.66 -1.42 17.37
CA LEU A 83 16.97 -1.34 16.72
C LEU A 83 17.91 -0.36 17.43
N VAL A 84 17.40 0.74 17.99
CA VAL A 84 18.19 1.68 18.80
C VAL A 84 18.79 1.02 20.05
N MET A 85 18.21 -0.09 20.52
CA MET A 85 18.71 -0.86 21.67
C MET A 85 19.85 -1.83 21.30
N LEU A 86 20.15 -2.05 20.01
CA LEU A 86 21.22 -2.95 19.55
C LEU A 86 22.58 -2.73 20.24
N PRO A 87 23.06 -1.49 20.45
CA PRO A 87 24.33 -1.25 21.12
C PRO A 87 24.34 -1.72 22.58
N GLU A 88 23.18 -1.77 23.25
CA GLU A 88 23.05 -2.17 24.66
C GLU A 88 23.22 -3.69 24.85
N LEU A 89 23.04 -4.48 23.79
CA LEU A 89 23.31 -5.92 23.79
C LEU A 89 24.80 -6.26 23.92
N ARG A 90 25.68 -5.32 23.55
CA ARG A 90 27.13 -5.54 23.63
C ARG A 90 27.56 -5.49 25.08
N LEU A 91 27.83 -6.67 25.65
CA LEU A 91 28.38 -6.78 27.00
C LEU A 91 29.80 -6.21 27.02
N ARG A 92 29.97 -5.07 27.70
CA ARG A 92 31.30 -4.50 27.95
C ARG A 92 32.02 -5.32 29.03
N PRO A 93 33.29 -5.70 28.84
CA PRO A 93 34.06 -6.46 29.84
C PRO A 93 34.09 -5.77 31.22
N GLU A 94 34.11 -4.44 31.22
CA GLU A 94 34.05 -3.57 32.40
C GLU A 94 32.83 -3.84 33.30
N VAL A 95 31.68 -4.19 32.71
CA VAL A 95 30.45 -4.49 33.44
C VAL A 95 30.53 -5.82 34.20
N LEU A 96 31.39 -6.73 33.74
CA LEU A 96 31.60 -8.07 34.29
C LEU A 96 32.81 -8.15 35.24
N ALA A 97 33.66 -7.12 35.23
CA ALA A 97 34.83 -7.01 36.10
C ALA A 97 34.44 -7.05 37.59
N ALA A 98 35.34 -7.56 38.42
CA ALA A 98 35.19 -7.52 39.88
C ALA A 98 35.36 -6.08 40.37
N ARG A 99 34.57 -5.69 41.38
CA ARG A 99 34.73 -4.40 42.06
C ARG A 99 35.53 -4.60 43.36
N PRO A 100 36.31 -3.60 43.82
CA PRO A 100 37.20 -3.74 44.97
C PRO A 100 36.49 -4.20 46.26
N ASP A 101 35.28 -3.70 46.50
CA ASP A 101 34.53 -3.92 47.75
C ASP A 101 33.33 -4.87 47.59
N GLU A 102 33.33 -5.74 46.57
CA GLU A 102 32.20 -6.61 46.27
C GLU A 102 32.42 -8.05 46.73
N SER A 103 31.49 -8.58 47.52
CA SER A 103 31.51 -10.00 47.89
C SER A 103 31.21 -10.93 46.70
N GLY A 104 31.70 -12.17 46.75
CA GLY A 104 31.43 -13.16 45.68
C GLY A 104 29.93 -13.41 45.42
N ALA A 105 29.09 -13.30 46.46
CA ALA A 105 27.63 -13.44 46.33
C ALA A 105 26.99 -12.23 45.64
N GLU A 106 27.40 -11.01 45.98
CA GLU A 106 26.95 -9.77 45.35
C GLU A 106 27.35 -9.73 43.87
N ARG A 107 28.58 -10.17 43.55
CA ARG A 107 29.05 -10.29 42.16
C ARG A 107 28.16 -11.21 41.34
N ARG A 108 27.86 -12.41 41.87
CA ARG A 108 26.97 -13.37 41.19
C ARG A 108 25.59 -12.76 40.95
N LYS A 109 25.01 -12.09 41.95
CA LYS A 109 23.70 -11.43 41.84
C LYS A 109 23.71 -10.32 40.78
N ARG A 110 24.74 -9.45 40.75
CA ARG A 110 24.86 -8.38 39.75
C ARG A 110 24.98 -8.94 38.33
N VAL A 111 25.92 -9.86 38.14
CA VAL A 111 26.18 -10.49 36.83
C VAL A 111 24.94 -11.23 36.32
N ALA A 112 24.24 -11.96 37.20
CA ALA A 112 22.95 -12.58 36.87
C ALA A 112 21.89 -11.55 36.43
N GLY A 113 21.85 -10.38 37.07
CA GLY A 113 20.98 -9.27 36.66
C GLY A 113 21.29 -8.76 35.25
N VAL A 114 22.58 -8.61 34.90
CA VAL A 114 23.01 -8.19 33.56
C VAL A 114 22.61 -9.22 32.49
N TYR A 115 22.85 -10.50 32.74
CA TYR A 115 22.42 -11.57 31.83
C TYR A 115 20.89 -11.62 31.70
N ARG A 116 20.15 -11.43 32.79
CA ARG A 116 18.68 -11.37 32.75
C ARG A 116 18.17 -10.23 31.90
N THR A 117 18.72 -9.02 32.06
CA THR A 117 18.35 -7.86 31.21
C THR A 117 18.67 -8.13 29.75
N ARG A 118 19.85 -8.68 29.44
CA ARG A 118 20.22 -9.06 28.06
C ARG A 118 19.24 -10.07 27.48
N ASN A 119 18.87 -11.12 28.24
CA ASN A 119 17.93 -12.13 27.78
C ASN A 119 16.54 -11.54 27.48
N TRP A 120 16.07 -10.58 28.29
CA TRP A 120 14.83 -9.86 28.00
C TRP A 120 14.93 -9.00 26.74
N GLN A 121 16.05 -8.29 26.53
CA GLN A 121 16.29 -7.49 25.33
C GLN A 121 16.37 -8.37 24.07
N THR A 122 17.09 -9.50 24.13
CA THR A 122 17.15 -10.44 23.01
C THR A 122 15.77 -11.05 22.72
N ALA A 123 14.99 -11.38 23.74
CA ALA A 123 13.63 -11.90 23.56
C ALA A 123 12.71 -10.86 22.89
N LEU A 124 12.77 -9.59 23.32
CA LEU A 124 12.04 -8.49 22.68
C LEU A 124 12.41 -8.35 21.20
N MET A 125 13.71 -8.40 20.88
CA MET A 125 14.18 -8.32 19.51
C MET A 125 13.74 -9.50 18.66
N SER A 126 13.80 -10.72 19.19
CA SER A 126 13.35 -11.91 18.47
C SER A 126 11.85 -11.83 18.16
N VAL A 127 11.03 -11.38 19.11
CA VAL A 127 9.59 -11.17 18.87
C VAL A 127 9.35 -10.05 17.85
N THR A 128 10.08 -8.94 17.96
CA THR A 128 10.01 -7.83 17.01
C THR A 128 10.35 -8.29 15.60
N LEU A 129 11.45 -9.03 15.44
CA LEU A 129 11.86 -9.58 14.16
C LEU A 129 10.81 -10.53 13.59
N ALA A 130 10.27 -11.43 14.41
CA ALA A 130 9.19 -12.33 13.99
C ALA A 130 7.94 -11.56 13.52
N THR A 131 7.56 -10.49 14.22
CA THR A 131 6.44 -9.61 13.80
C THR A 131 6.74 -8.89 12.48
N VAL A 132 7.94 -8.34 12.31
CA VAL A 132 8.35 -7.66 11.08
C VAL A 132 8.36 -8.63 9.89
N LEU A 133 8.90 -9.84 10.07
CA LEU A 133 8.90 -10.87 9.04
C LEU A 133 7.48 -11.34 8.69
N ALA A 134 6.60 -11.48 9.68
CA ALA A 134 5.20 -11.84 9.43
C ALA A 134 4.45 -10.76 8.66
N LEU A 135 4.59 -9.48 9.05
CA LEU A 135 3.96 -8.35 8.36
C LEU A 135 4.50 -8.18 6.93
N GLY A 136 5.83 -8.27 6.76
CA GLY A 136 6.48 -8.22 5.46
C GLY A 136 6.05 -9.38 4.56
N GLY A 137 6.03 -10.61 5.11
CA GLY A 137 5.58 -11.80 4.40
C GLY A 137 4.12 -11.72 3.97
N LEU A 138 3.23 -11.23 4.83
CA LEU A 138 1.82 -11.01 4.49
C LEU A 138 1.68 -9.99 3.35
N THR A 139 2.37 -8.84 3.45
CA THR A 139 2.33 -7.79 2.42
C THR A 139 2.85 -8.30 1.08
N TYR A 140 3.92 -9.10 1.10
CA TYR A 140 4.47 -9.73 -0.08
C TYR A 140 3.48 -10.73 -0.70
N ALA A 141 2.86 -11.58 0.12
CA ALA A 141 1.89 -12.57 -0.34
C ALA A 141 0.65 -11.92 -0.95
N THR A 142 0.11 -10.87 -0.32
CA THR A 142 -1.06 -10.14 -0.87
C THR A 142 -0.70 -9.36 -2.13
N GLY A 143 0.51 -8.78 -2.21
CA GLY A 143 0.97 -8.09 -3.42
C GLY A 143 1.14 -9.03 -4.63
N GLN A 144 1.46 -10.30 -4.42
CA GLN A 144 1.52 -11.30 -5.50
C GLN A 144 0.14 -11.79 -5.95
N ALA A 145 -0.89 -11.63 -5.12
CA ALA A 145 -2.26 -12.04 -5.44
C ALA A 145 -3.02 -11.06 -6.35
N GLN A 146 -2.32 -10.06 -6.91
CA GLN A 146 -2.90 -9.01 -7.74
C GLN A 146 -3.13 -9.52 -9.16
N TYR A 147 -4.40 -9.57 -9.58
CA TYR A 147 -4.75 -9.92 -10.95
C TYR A 147 -4.69 -8.66 -11.83
N ARG A 148 -3.71 -8.60 -12.72
CA ARG A 148 -3.60 -7.55 -13.74
C ARG A 148 -3.24 -8.19 -15.09
N PRO A 149 -4.20 -8.40 -15.99
CA PRO A 149 -3.91 -8.96 -17.30
C PRO A 149 -3.06 -7.98 -18.11
N GLU A 150 -2.24 -8.51 -19.03
CA GLU A 150 -1.57 -7.67 -20.02
C GLU A 150 -2.64 -7.07 -20.96
N PRO A 151 -2.60 -5.75 -21.23
CA PRO A 151 -3.59 -5.14 -22.10
C PRO A 151 -3.56 -5.72 -23.51
N GLN A 152 -4.71 -6.14 -24.02
CA GLN A 152 -4.84 -6.65 -25.38
C GLN A 152 -4.93 -5.48 -26.38
N ALA A 153 -4.09 -5.50 -27.42
CA ALA A 153 -4.15 -4.49 -28.46
C ALA A 153 -5.42 -4.65 -29.31
N VAL A 154 -6.13 -3.55 -29.53
CA VAL A 154 -7.35 -3.52 -30.36
C VAL A 154 -7.15 -2.61 -31.56
N THR A 155 -7.78 -2.98 -32.67
CA THR A 155 -7.77 -2.20 -33.91
C THR A 155 -9.14 -1.61 -34.17
N SER A 156 -9.17 -0.46 -34.84
CA SER A 156 -10.41 0.17 -35.28
C SER A 156 -10.76 -0.22 -36.71
N HIS A 157 -12.03 -0.44 -36.98
CA HIS A 157 -12.59 -0.62 -38.32
C HIS A 157 -13.85 0.23 -38.47
N ALA A 158 -14.01 0.90 -39.62
CA ALA A 158 -15.16 1.78 -39.90
C ALA A 158 -15.44 2.86 -38.81
N GLY A 159 -14.39 3.40 -38.18
CA GLY A 159 -14.52 4.45 -37.16
C GLY A 159 -14.89 3.93 -35.76
N MET A 160 -14.98 2.62 -35.58
CA MET A 160 -15.32 1.98 -34.30
C MET A 160 -14.23 0.99 -33.89
N VAL A 161 -14.03 0.85 -32.58
CA VAL A 161 -13.30 -0.25 -31.96
C VAL A 161 -14.32 -1.30 -31.54
N HIS A 162 -14.06 -2.55 -31.93
CA HIS A 162 -14.93 -3.69 -31.66
C HIS A 162 -14.24 -4.66 -30.71
N VAL A 163 -14.89 -5.00 -29.60
CA VAL A 163 -14.38 -5.96 -28.63
C VAL A 163 -15.44 -7.03 -28.37
N SER A 164 -15.11 -8.29 -28.69
CA SER A 164 -16.00 -9.43 -28.46
C SER A 164 -16.24 -9.66 -26.97
N THR A 165 -17.49 -9.95 -26.59
CA THR A 165 -17.86 -10.27 -25.21
C THR A 165 -17.77 -11.75 -24.86
N GLU A 166 -17.54 -12.63 -25.84
CA GLU A 166 -17.64 -14.09 -25.67
C GLU A 166 -16.63 -14.65 -24.66
N ALA A 167 -15.41 -14.11 -24.64
CA ALA A 167 -14.35 -14.57 -23.76
C ALA A 167 -14.39 -13.96 -22.35
N LEU A 168 -15.32 -13.04 -22.09
CA LEU A 168 -15.36 -12.28 -20.83
C LEU A 168 -15.99 -13.10 -19.70
N GLN A 169 -15.21 -13.32 -18.64
CA GLN A 169 -15.71 -13.92 -17.41
C GLN A 169 -16.40 -12.85 -16.54
N THR A 170 -17.48 -13.26 -15.86
CA THR A 170 -18.18 -12.40 -14.91
C THR A 170 -17.25 -11.92 -13.81
N ASN A 171 -17.33 -10.64 -13.47
CA ASN A 171 -16.55 -9.95 -12.45
C ASN A 171 -15.03 -10.06 -12.66
N GLN A 172 -14.56 -10.24 -13.89
CA GLN A 172 -13.13 -10.26 -14.21
C GLN A 172 -12.72 -9.00 -14.97
N LEU A 173 -11.61 -8.39 -14.53
CA LEU A 173 -10.96 -7.28 -15.20
C LEU A 173 -10.38 -7.73 -16.54
N ASN A 174 -10.77 -7.07 -17.62
CA ASN A 174 -10.16 -7.24 -18.93
C ASN A 174 -9.58 -5.89 -19.36
N LEU A 175 -8.32 -5.88 -19.80
CA LEU A 175 -7.62 -4.66 -20.21
C LEU A 175 -7.36 -4.67 -21.71
N TYR A 176 -7.57 -3.52 -22.33
CA TYR A 176 -7.35 -3.28 -23.76
C TYR A 176 -6.53 -2.02 -23.97
N THR A 177 -5.86 -1.93 -25.11
CA THR A 177 -5.12 -0.74 -25.53
C THR A 177 -5.41 -0.42 -26.99
N TYR A 178 -5.85 0.80 -27.24
CA TYR A 178 -6.03 1.38 -28.55
C TYR A 178 -4.83 2.29 -28.87
N ALA A 179 -4.21 2.10 -30.03
CA ALA A 179 -3.13 2.96 -30.51
C ALA A 179 -3.73 4.30 -30.98
N GLY A 180 -3.68 5.30 -30.11
CA GLY A 180 -4.17 6.65 -30.39
C GLY A 180 -3.22 7.43 -31.30
N LYS A 181 -3.70 8.55 -31.84
CA LYS A 181 -2.90 9.43 -32.74
C LYS A 181 -1.62 9.97 -32.09
N ASN A 182 -1.67 10.27 -30.80
CA ASN A 182 -0.59 10.90 -30.04
C ASN A 182 -0.12 10.05 -28.86
N VAL A 183 -1.06 9.40 -28.16
CA VAL A 183 -0.80 8.59 -26.97
C VAL A 183 -1.72 7.37 -26.99
N ASP A 184 -1.21 6.22 -26.60
CA ASP A 184 -2.02 5.01 -26.46
C ASP A 184 -3.09 5.16 -25.36
N VAL A 185 -4.28 4.65 -25.64
CA VAL A 185 -5.44 4.75 -24.74
C VAL A 185 -5.73 3.38 -24.19
N SER A 186 -5.48 3.20 -22.90
CA SER A 186 -5.83 1.95 -22.20
C SER A 186 -7.23 2.05 -21.60
N PHE A 187 -8.07 1.05 -21.86
CA PHE A 187 -9.40 0.95 -21.29
C PHE A 187 -9.65 -0.45 -20.75
N MET A 188 -10.72 -0.60 -19.98
CA MET A 188 -11.10 -1.84 -19.32
C MET A 188 -12.54 -2.21 -19.63
N MET A 189 -12.82 -3.50 -19.54
CA MET A 189 -14.17 -4.04 -19.56
C MET A 189 -14.36 -5.04 -18.43
N ILE A 190 -15.50 -4.94 -17.76
CA ILE A 190 -15.93 -5.89 -16.72
C ILE A 190 -17.35 -6.33 -17.06
N LYS A 191 -17.54 -7.64 -17.23
CA LYS A 191 -18.88 -8.24 -17.35
C LYS A 191 -19.46 -8.38 -15.94
N ARG A 192 -20.56 -7.68 -15.63
CA ARG A 192 -21.24 -7.79 -14.32
C ARG A 192 -22.27 -8.91 -14.33
N GLU A 193 -23.11 -8.93 -15.36
CA GLU A 193 -24.13 -9.96 -15.58
C GLU A 193 -24.22 -10.34 -17.07
N GLU A 194 -25.26 -11.08 -17.46
CA GLU A 194 -25.56 -11.30 -18.88
C GLU A 194 -25.98 -9.98 -19.52
N ASP A 195 -25.37 -9.64 -20.66
CA ASP A 195 -25.58 -8.38 -21.39
C ASP A 195 -25.29 -7.07 -20.63
N ASP A 196 -24.80 -7.13 -19.39
CA ASP A 196 -24.37 -5.96 -18.61
C ASP A 196 -22.84 -5.85 -18.51
N PHE A 197 -22.29 -4.85 -19.18
CA PHE A 197 -20.86 -4.59 -19.26
C PHE A 197 -20.53 -3.18 -18.78
N ALA A 198 -19.62 -3.09 -17.82
CA ALA A 198 -18.98 -1.84 -17.46
C ALA A 198 -17.79 -1.59 -18.40
N VAL A 199 -17.77 -0.44 -19.07
CA VAL A 199 -16.68 0.01 -19.94
C VAL A 199 -16.15 1.34 -19.42
N ALA A 200 -14.85 1.41 -19.16
CA ALA A 200 -14.21 2.58 -18.61
C ALA A 200 -12.75 2.70 -19.05
N LEU A 201 -12.21 3.92 -19.06
CA LEU A 201 -10.78 4.13 -19.22
C LEU A 201 -10.00 3.51 -18.06
N ASN A 202 -8.80 3.01 -18.32
CA ASN A 202 -7.89 2.49 -17.30
C ASN A 202 -7.17 3.64 -16.56
N VAL A 203 -7.94 4.62 -16.11
CA VAL A 203 -7.49 5.85 -15.45
C VAL A 203 -8.52 6.26 -14.41
N CYS A 204 -8.02 6.67 -13.25
CA CYS A 204 -8.82 7.18 -12.16
C CYS A 204 -9.36 8.58 -12.44
N GLY A 205 -10.59 8.84 -11.99
CA GLY A 205 -11.24 10.14 -12.15
C GLY A 205 -10.42 11.32 -11.61
N ILE A 206 -9.64 11.09 -10.55
CA ILE A 206 -8.81 12.12 -9.91
C ILE A 206 -7.30 11.81 -9.94
N CYS A 207 -6.88 10.55 -9.84
CA CYS A 207 -5.46 10.21 -9.78
C CYS A 207 -4.78 10.26 -11.16
N PRO A 208 -3.45 10.37 -11.21
CA PRO A 208 -2.68 10.15 -12.44
C PRO A 208 -2.98 8.79 -13.07
N ALA A 209 -2.77 8.69 -14.39
CA ALA A 209 -3.01 7.49 -15.20
C ALA A 209 -2.04 6.33 -14.88
N ARG A 210 -2.21 5.70 -13.70
CA ARG A 210 -1.47 4.51 -13.24
C ARG A 210 -2.21 3.20 -13.54
N GLY A 211 -3.51 3.30 -13.75
CA GLY A 211 -4.39 2.16 -13.99
C GLY A 211 -4.86 1.47 -12.72
N TYR A 212 -5.36 0.25 -12.93
CA TYR A 212 -5.95 -0.59 -11.90
C TYR A 212 -5.46 -2.04 -12.00
N HIS A 213 -5.55 -2.73 -10.88
CA HIS A 213 -5.49 -4.19 -10.79
C HIS A 213 -6.70 -4.69 -10.00
N GLN A 214 -6.96 -5.99 -10.04
CA GLN A 214 -8.06 -6.61 -9.33
C GLN A 214 -7.55 -7.47 -8.17
N GLU A 215 -8.21 -7.36 -7.02
CA GLU A 215 -8.01 -8.21 -5.84
C GLU A 215 -9.35 -8.83 -5.45
N GLY A 216 -9.56 -10.12 -5.77
CA GLY A 216 -10.84 -10.78 -5.55
C GLY A 216 -11.98 -10.10 -6.34
N ASN A 217 -13.01 -9.62 -5.64
CA ASN A 217 -14.18 -8.96 -6.26
C ASN A 217 -14.11 -7.41 -6.19
N VAL A 218 -12.90 -6.86 -6.07
CA VAL A 218 -12.66 -5.43 -5.94
C VAL A 218 -11.61 -5.00 -6.94
N LEU A 219 -11.82 -3.87 -7.58
CA LEU A 219 -10.82 -3.20 -8.42
C LEU A 219 -10.02 -2.22 -7.55
N VAL A 220 -8.70 -2.16 -7.69
CA VAL A 220 -7.83 -1.37 -6.82
C VAL A 220 -7.00 -0.41 -7.66
N CYS A 221 -7.05 0.89 -7.30
CA CYS A 221 -6.27 1.92 -7.97
C CYS A 221 -4.76 1.75 -7.69
N ASP A 222 -3.93 1.75 -8.73
CA ASP A 222 -2.48 1.54 -8.60
C ASP A 222 -1.73 2.72 -7.96
N ASN A 223 -2.35 3.91 -7.98
CA ASN A 223 -1.79 5.12 -7.40
C ASN A 223 -1.96 5.18 -5.88
N CYS A 224 -3.21 5.10 -5.40
CA CYS A 224 -3.55 5.34 -3.99
C CYS A 224 -4.08 4.10 -3.23
N ASN A 225 -4.23 2.94 -3.89
CA ASN A 225 -4.90 1.75 -3.35
C ASN A 225 -6.37 1.97 -2.94
N ALA A 226 -7.07 2.97 -3.49
CA ALA A 226 -8.51 3.09 -3.30
C ALA A 226 -9.22 1.84 -3.85
N PRO A 227 -10.03 1.15 -3.02
CA PRO A 227 -10.85 0.02 -3.46
C PRO A 227 -12.10 0.54 -4.18
N ILE A 228 -12.38 -0.05 -5.33
CA ILE A 228 -13.49 0.29 -6.21
C ILE A 228 -14.40 -0.93 -6.33
N ASN A 229 -15.68 -0.73 -6.04
CA ASN A 229 -16.69 -1.76 -6.22
C ASN A 229 -16.92 -1.97 -7.73
N LEU A 230 -16.82 -3.23 -8.21
CA LEU A 230 -17.02 -3.57 -9.62
C LEU A 230 -18.37 -3.10 -10.15
N GLU A 231 -19.41 -3.09 -9.31
CA GLU A 231 -20.77 -2.63 -9.66
C GLU A 231 -20.82 -1.14 -10.04
N THR A 232 -19.90 -0.35 -9.48
CA THR A 232 -19.84 1.09 -9.73
C THR A 232 -19.04 1.42 -10.98
N VAL A 233 -18.25 0.50 -11.52
CA VAL A 233 -17.42 0.79 -12.71
C VAL A 233 -18.33 1.16 -13.88
N GLY A 234 -17.97 2.23 -14.62
CA GLY A 234 -18.82 2.83 -15.64
C GLY A 234 -19.73 3.95 -15.14
N MET A 235 -19.81 4.17 -13.82
CA MET A 235 -20.44 5.36 -13.23
C MET A 235 -19.41 6.47 -13.02
N PRO A 236 -19.73 7.75 -13.25
CA PRO A 236 -18.80 8.84 -12.96
C PRO A 236 -18.72 9.13 -11.45
N GLY A 237 -17.58 9.63 -10.98
CA GLY A 237 -17.43 10.22 -9.64
C GLY A 237 -16.26 9.66 -8.83
N GLY A 238 -15.74 10.50 -7.93
CA GLY A 238 -14.69 10.14 -6.97
C GLY A 238 -13.47 9.43 -7.59
N CYS A 239 -13.00 8.38 -6.91
CA CYS A 239 -11.87 7.56 -7.36
C CYS A 239 -12.20 6.53 -8.46
N ASN A 240 -13.44 6.47 -8.93
CA ASN A 240 -13.88 5.47 -9.91
C ASN A 240 -13.17 5.64 -11.28
N PRO A 241 -12.98 4.56 -12.07
CA PRO A 241 -12.48 4.68 -13.43
C PRO A 241 -13.37 5.61 -14.27
N VAL A 242 -12.75 6.40 -15.14
CA VAL A 242 -13.50 7.35 -16.00
C VAL A 242 -14.37 6.56 -16.98
N PRO A 243 -15.71 6.72 -16.98
CA PRO A 243 -16.58 5.98 -17.89
C PRO A 243 -16.26 6.23 -19.35
N LEU A 244 -16.41 5.20 -20.18
CA LEU A 244 -16.24 5.27 -21.62
C LEU A 244 -17.54 4.86 -22.29
N ALA A 245 -18.08 5.70 -23.16
CA ALA A 245 -19.32 5.42 -23.87
C ALA A 245 -19.10 4.22 -24.80
N ALA A 246 -20.03 3.26 -24.74
CA ALA A 246 -19.98 2.06 -25.57
C ALA A 246 -21.40 1.52 -25.81
N SER A 247 -21.56 0.71 -26.85
CA SER A 247 -22.82 0.06 -27.20
C SER A 247 -22.62 -1.44 -27.42
N LEU A 248 -23.52 -2.26 -26.90
CA LEU A 248 -23.56 -3.70 -27.16
C LEU A 248 -24.34 -3.96 -28.45
N ILE A 249 -23.66 -4.48 -29.47
CA ILE A 249 -24.25 -4.79 -30.78
C ILE A 249 -23.72 -6.15 -31.23
N ASN A 250 -24.62 -7.12 -31.46
CA ASN A 250 -24.27 -8.47 -31.93
C ASN A 250 -23.19 -9.20 -31.10
N GLY A 251 -23.21 -9.04 -29.76
CA GLY A 251 -22.22 -9.67 -28.88
C GLY A 251 -20.84 -8.98 -28.89
N GLU A 252 -20.75 -7.77 -29.46
CA GLU A 252 -19.56 -6.93 -29.39
C GLU A 252 -19.85 -5.62 -28.69
N ILE A 253 -18.90 -5.17 -27.90
CA ILE A 253 -18.87 -3.81 -27.36
C ILE A 253 -18.18 -2.92 -28.39
N GLN A 254 -18.93 -1.93 -28.87
CA GLN A 254 -18.47 -0.98 -29.87
C GLN A 254 -18.23 0.39 -29.22
N ILE A 255 -17.04 0.92 -29.45
CA ILE A 255 -16.58 2.21 -28.90
C ILE A 255 -16.19 3.11 -30.07
N ALA A 256 -16.64 4.36 -30.08
CA ALA A 256 -16.27 5.31 -31.13
C ALA A 256 -14.78 5.68 -31.02
N VAL A 257 -14.08 5.70 -32.17
CA VAL A 257 -12.68 6.15 -32.21
C VAL A 257 -12.56 7.60 -31.71
N ASP A 258 -13.54 8.45 -31.98
CA ASP A 258 -13.52 9.85 -31.52
C ASP A 258 -13.52 9.96 -29.99
N ASP A 259 -14.24 9.08 -29.28
CA ASP A 259 -14.26 9.05 -27.81
C ASP A 259 -12.89 8.61 -27.25
N LEU A 260 -12.26 7.61 -27.87
CA LEU A 260 -10.91 7.16 -27.53
C LEU A 260 -9.89 8.25 -27.81
N ASP A 261 -9.97 8.90 -28.97
CA ASP A 261 -9.06 9.97 -29.34
C ASP A 261 -9.18 11.17 -28.38
N ALA A 262 -10.39 11.53 -27.97
CA ALA A 262 -10.63 12.57 -26.96
C ALA A 262 -10.06 12.19 -25.58
N ALA A 263 -10.09 10.89 -25.24
CA ALA A 263 -9.56 10.37 -23.98
C ALA A 263 -8.03 10.46 -23.85
N GLN A 264 -7.28 10.61 -24.94
CA GLN A 264 -5.80 10.74 -24.92
C GLN A 264 -5.30 11.82 -23.93
N ASN A 265 -6.07 12.89 -23.74
CA ASN A 265 -5.76 13.97 -22.79
C ASN A 265 -5.68 13.51 -21.32
N ARG A 266 -6.22 12.33 -21.00
CA ARG A 266 -6.13 11.71 -19.66
C ARG A 266 -4.87 10.88 -19.48
N PHE A 267 -4.24 10.44 -20.57
CA PHE A 267 -3.02 9.62 -20.57
C PHE A 267 -1.77 10.46 -20.83
N ALA A 268 -1.91 11.58 -21.54
CA ALA A 268 -0.85 12.57 -21.67
C ALA A 268 -0.45 13.08 -20.28
N ALA A 269 0.81 12.87 -19.90
CA ALA A 269 1.36 13.32 -18.62
C ALA A 269 1.06 14.81 -18.40
N ARG A 270 0.24 15.11 -17.40
CA ARG A 270 0.09 16.46 -16.83
C ARG A 270 0.94 16.58 -15.58
#